data_AF-A0A328TGB8-F1
#
_entry.id   AF-A0A328TGB8-F1
#
_cell.length_a   1.000
_cell.length_b   1.000
_cell.length_c   1.000
_cell.angle_alpha   90.00
_cell.angle_beta   90.00
_cell.angle_gamma   90.00
#
_symmetry.space_group_name_H-M   'P 1'
#
loop_
_entity.id
_entity.type
_entity.pdbx_description
1 polymer ?
#
loop_
_entity_poly.entity_id
_entity_poly.type
_entity_poly.pdbx_seq_one_letter_code
_entity_poly.pdbx_strand_id
1 'polypeptide(L)'
;MKAAFPWNIPKKAVNPYVDPAEVAPESALSNLIALYAADNEQEQLHREAVSDEVWERYFFNESRDTVQREMEQDRLISRAKMAREQQRFNPDLVILADFNAMPPHISKPLLERIKYFHSLGRAKAYSRYLCETIRPCLEQLERVRDSQVSASFRFMASHDGLEGSSPSRWCKFRSSLPV
;
A
#
# COMPACT_ATOMS: atom_id res chain seq x y z
N MET A 1 93.02 -11.98 -26.09
CA MET A 1 92.06 -12.00 -27.22
C MET A 1 90.67 -11.67 -26.66
N LYS A 2 89.96 -10.71 -27.26
CA LYS A 2 88.77 -10.03 -26.70
C LYS A 2 87.60 -10.98 -26.45
N ALA A 3 87.00 -10.92 -25.26
CA ALA A 3 85.73 -11.56 -24.95
C ALA A 3 84.61 -10.98 -25.83
N ALA A 4 83.87 -11.86 -26.50
CA ALA A 4 82.71 -11.48 -27.30
C ALA A 4 81.51 -11.27 -26.37
N PHE A 5 81.18 -10.02 -26.12
CA PHE A 5 80.02 -9.66 -25.33
C PHE A 5 78.74 -9.67 -26.19
N PRO A 6 77.57 -9.98 -25.61
CA PRO A 6 76.30 -10.14 -26.35
C PRO A 6 75.84 -8.89 -27.09
N TRP A 7 76.39 -7.72 -26.79
CA TRP A 7 76.11 -6.46 -27.50
C TRP A 7 76.90 -6.27 -28.80
N ASN A 8 77.86 -7.15 -29.12
CA ASN A 8 78.60 -7.13 -30.39
C ASN A 8 77.91 -7.91 -31.52
N ILE A 9 76.76 -8.53 -31.25
CA ILE A 9 75.98 -9.26 -32.26
C ILE A 9 75.24 -8.23 -33.13
N PRO A 10 75.35 -8.30 -34.48
CA PRO A 10 74.65 -7.37 -35.37
C PRO A 10 73.13 -7.52 -35.18
N LYS A 11 72.47 -6.43 -34.76
CA LYS A 11 71.02 -6.40 -34.55
C LYS A 11 70.33 -6.39 -35.92
N LYS A 12 69.51 -7.41 -36.20
CA LYS A 12 68.65 -7.45 -37.39
C LYS A 12 67.57 -6.37 -37.25
N ALA A 13 67.39 -5.55 -38.28
CA ALA A 13 66.30 -4.57 -38.32
C ALA A 13 64.97 -5.33 -38.43
N VAL A 14 64.13 -5.23 -37.39
CA VAL A 14 62.79 -5.82 -37.38
C VAL A 14 61.81 -4.78 -37.93
N ASN A 15 61.09 -5.10 -38.99
CA ASN A 15 60.12 -4.19 -39.61
C ASN A 15 58.68 -4.53 -39.15
N PRO A 16 58.02 -3.66 -38.36
CA PRO A 16 56.70 -3.92 -37.77
C PRO A 16 55.56 -4.13 -38.77
N TYR A 17 55.76 -3.73 -40.03
CA TYR A 17 54.72 -3.78 -41.07
C TYR A 17 54.86 -4.99 -42.00
N VAL A 18 55.98 -5.72 -41.93
CA VAL A 18 56.29 -6.84 -42.85
C VAL A 18 56.45 -8.16 -42.10
N ASP A 19 56.97 -8.13 -40.88
CA ASP A 19 57.08 -9.31 -40.03
C ASP A 19 55.98 -9.24 -38.95
N PRO A 20 54.95 -10.10 -38.95
CA PRO A 20 54.03 -10.16 -37.83
C PRO A 20 54.84 -10.57 -36.60
N ALA A 21 54.74 -9.78 -35.52
CA ALA A 21 55.42 -10.08 -34.27
C ALA A 21 55.09 -11.52 -33.85
N GLU A 22 56.11 -12.39 -33.76
CA GLU A 22 55.97 -13.71 -33.15
C GLU A 22 55.32 -13.49 -31.79
N VAL A 23 54.08 -13.95 -31.63
CA VAL A 23 53.29 -13.78 -30.42
C VAL A 23 54.06 -14.46 -29.31
N ALA A 24 54.72 -13.64 -28.47
CA ALA A 24 55.41 -14.13 -27.28
C ALA A 24 54.43 -14.98 -26.47
N PRO A 25 54.88 -16.11 -25.87
CA PRO A 25 54.03 -16.89 -24.99
C PRO A 25 53.40 -15.94 -23.97
N GLU A 26 52.08 -16.10 -23.77
CA GLU A 26 51.26 -15.19 -22.97
C GLU A 26 52.05 -14.63 -21.79
N SER A 27 52.35 -13.33 -21.84
CA SER A 27 53.06 -12.67 -20.76
C SER A 27 52.33 -12.97 -19.47
N ALA A 28 53.05 -13.35 -18.41
CA ALA A 28 52.45 -13.65 -17.11
C ALA A 28 51.48 -12.54 -16.64
N LEU A 29 51.74 -11.29 -17.04
CA LEU A 29 50.87 -10.15 -16.80
C LEU A 29 49.54 -10.21 -17.57
N SER A 30 49.56 -10.63 -18.84
CA SER A 30 48.35 -10.79 -19.67
C SER A 30 47.40 -11.81 -19.05
N ASN A 31 47.95 -12.91 -18.51
CA ASN A 31 47.14 -13.95 -17.87
C ASN A 31 46.55 -13.45 -16.55
N LEU A 32 47.30 -12.67 -15.77
CA LEU A 32 46.78 -12.02 -14.57
C LEU A 32 45.66 -11.01 -14.89
N ILE A 33 45.81 -10.22 -15.96
CA ILE A 33 44.78 -9.27 -16.40
C ILE A 33 43.51 -10.02 -16.81
N ALA A 34 43.64 -11.12 -17.56
CA ALA A 34 42.49 -11.94 -17.98
C ALA A 34 41.77 -12.57 -16.78
N LEU A 35 42.53 -13.09 -15.80
CA LEU A 35 41.95 -13.65 -14.57
C LEU A 35 41.22 -12.58 -13.75
N TYR A 36 41.79 -11.39 -13.61
CA TYR A 36 41.16 -10.29 -12.88
C TYR A 36 39.89 -9.77 -13.60
N ALA A 37 39.91 -9.73 -14.93
CA ALA A 37 38.72 -9.38 -15.71
C ALA A 37 37.59 -10.39 -15.47
N ALA A 38 37.90 -11.69 -15.52
CA ALA A 38 36.93 -12.76 -15.26
C ALA A 38 36.37 -12.71 -13.82
N ASP A 39 37.22 -12.41 -12.82
CA ASP A 39 36.80 -12.30 -11.42
C ASP A 39 35.87 -11.09 -11.20
N ASN A 40 36.16 -9.94 -11.82
CA ASN A 40 35.27 -8.78 -11.78
C ASN A 40 33.91 -9.05 -12.43
N GLU A 41 33.87 -9.79 -13.54
CA GLU A 41 32.63 -10.18 -14.18
C GLU A 41 31.78 -11.06 -13.25
N GLN A 42 32.41 -12.02 -12.55
CA GLN A 42 31.71 -12.85 -11.57
C GLN A 42 31.19 -12.04 -10.37
N GLU A 43 32.00 -11.11 -9.84
CA GLU A 43 31.55 -10.22 -8.78
C GLU A 43 30.41 -9.30 -9.23
N GLN A 44 30.41 -8.84 -10.47
CA GLN A 44 29.31 -8.05 -11.04
C GLN A 44 28.02 -8.87 -11.08
N LEU A 45 28.08 -10.08 -11.62
CA LEU A 45 26.93 -10.99 -11.65
C LEU A 45 26.39 -11.30 -10.25
N HIS A 46 27.28 -11.50 -9.27
CA HIS A 46 26.87 -11.72 -7.88
C HIS A 46 26.19 -10.48 -7.27
N ARG A 47 26.69 -9.27 -7.56
CA ARG A 47 26.06 -8.02 -7.09
C ARG A 47 24.69 -7.82 -7.73
N GLU A 48 24.55 -8.12 -9.02
CA GLU A 48 23.28 -8.06 -9.74
C GLU A 48 22.28 -9.06 -9.15
N ALA A 49 22.68 -10.31 -8.93
CA ALA A 49 21.81 -11.33 -8.32
C ALA A 49 21.32 -10.91 -6.91
N VAL A 50 22.20 -10.38 -6.06
CA VAL A 50 21.81 -9.87 -4.74
C VAL A 50 20.90 -8.64 -4.85
N SER A 51 21.15 -7.77 -5.84
CA SER A 51 20.28 -6.61 -6.11
C SER A 51 18.88 -7.05 -6.54
N ASP A 52 18.77 -8.05 -7.41
CA ASP A 52 17.50 -8.59 -7.88
C ASP A 52 16.72 -9.26 -6.74
N GLU A 53 17.39 -10.04 -5.87
CA GLU A 53 16.76 -10.62 -4.69
C GLU A 53 16.22 -9.55 -3.72
N VAL A 54 16.96 -8.45 -3.54
CA VAL A 54 16.50 -7.30 -2.73
C VAL A 54 15.35 -6.58 -3.43
N TRP A 55 15.40 -6.46 -4.76
CA TRP A 55 14.36 -5.82 -5.56
C TRP A 55 13.02 -6.56 -5.42
N GLU A 56 13.04 -7.89 -5.60
CA GLU A 56 11.87 -8.75 -5.44
C GLU A 56 11.32 -8.73 -4.00
N ARG A 57 12.20 -8.71 -2.99
CA ARG A 57 11.78 -8.76 -1.59
C ARG A 57 11.13 -7.46 -1.09
N TYR A 58 11.56 -6.31 -1.59
CA TYR A 58 11.16 -5.01 -1.03
C TYR A 58 10.34 -4.13 -1.96
N PHE A 59 10.56 -4.21 -3.28
CA PHE A 59 9.90 -3.33 -4.26
C PHE A 59 8.78 -4.03 -5.01
N PHE A 60 8.95 -5.31 -5.38
CA PHE A 60 7.90 -6.08 -6.05
C PHE A 60 6.95 -6.73 -5.03
N ASN A 61 5.94 -5.98 -4.59
CA ASN A 61 4.86 -6.51 -3.78
C ASN A 61 3.55 -5.89 -4.27
N GLU A 62 2.56 -6.70 -4.67
CA GLU A 62 1.24 -6.24 -5.15
C GLU A 62 0.62 -5.21 -4.21
N SER A 63 0.88 -5.36 -2.91
CA SER A 63 0.38 -4.45 -1.88
C SER A 63 1.03 -3.06 -1.88
N ARG A 64 2.14 -2.79 -2.59
CA ARG A 64 2.90 -1.52 -2.55
C ARG A 64 2.98 -0.79 -3.89
N ASP A 65 2.46 -1.35 -4.97
CA ASP A 65 2.33 -0.65 -6.24
C ASP A 65 1.32 0.51 -6.10
N THR A 66 1.80 1.74 -6.28
CA THR A 66 0.97 2.94 -6.14
C THR A 66 -0.17 2.94 -7.16
N VAL A 67 0.08 2.44 -8.37
CA VAL A 67 -0.91 2.42 -9.45
C VAL A 67 -2.02 1.42 -9.14
N GLN A 68 -1.69 0.23 -8.64
CA GLN A 68 -2.69 -0.76 -8.24
C GLN A 68 -3.56 -0.28 -7.08
N ARG A 69 -2.95 0.33 -6.04
CA ARG A 69 -3.69 0.93 -4.93
C ARG A 69 -4.65 2.02 -5.38
N GLU A 70 -4.20 2.90 -6.27
CA GLU A 70 -5.04 3.95 -6.83
C GLU A 70 -6.23 3.36 -7.61
N MET A 71 -6.00 2.35 -8.45
CA MET A 71 -7.07 1.65 -9.15
C MET A 71 -8.06 0.97 -8.19
N GLU A 72 -7.58 0.32 -7.14
CA GLU A 72 -8.43 -0.29 -6.11
C GLU A 72 -9.24 0.74 -5.34
N GLN A 73 -8.60 1.85 -4.96
CA GLN A 73 -9.24 2.96 -4.29
C GLN A 73 -10.33 3.59 -5.18
N ASP A 74 -10.05 3.80 -6.46
CA ASP A 74 -11.03 4.30 -7.44
C ASP A 74 -12.20 3.34 -7.63
N ARG A 75 -11.97 2.03 -7.61
CA ARG A 75 -13.04 1.00 -7.60
C ARG A 75 -13.91 1.10 -6.36
N LEU A 76 -13.31 1.31 -5.18
CA LEU A 76 -14.06 1.48 -3.93
C LEU A 76 -14.86 2.79 -3.94
N ILE A 77 -14.24 3.89 -4.39
CA ILE A 77 -14.86 5.21 -4.48
C ILE A 77 -16.02 5.19 -5.48
N SER A 78 -15.82 4.60 -6.66
CA SER A 78 -16.89 4.48 -7.67
C SER A 78 -18.05 3.64 -7.14
N ARG A 79 -17.79 2.50 -6.48
CA ARG A 79 -18.85 1.71 -5.82
C ARG A 79 -19.60 2.51 -4.76
N ALA A 80 -18.89 3.27 -3.92
CA ALA A 80 -19.49 4.11 -2.90
C ALA A 80 -20.33 5.26 -3.50
N LYS A 81 -19.86 5.89 -4.58
CA LYS A 81 -20.60 6.92 -5.33
C LYS A 81 -21.89 6.35 -5.91
N MET A 82 -21.82 5.22 -6.59
CA MET A 82 -22.98 4.53 -7.15
C MET A 82 -24.00 4.15 -6.06
N ALA A 83 -23.54 3.63 -4.92
CA ALA A 83 -24.41 3.33 -3.78
C ALA A 83 -25.10 4.59 -3.22
N ARG A 84 -24.36 5.71 -3.13
CA ARG A 84 -24.92 7.00 -2.67
C ARG A 84 -25.95 7.57 -3.64
N GLU A 85 -25.74 7.41 -4.94
CA GLU A 85 -26.74 7.77 -5.96
C GLU A 85 -28.00 6.92 -5.81
N GLN A 86 -27.87 5.60 -5.65
CA GLN A 86 -29.01 4.71 -5.40
C GLN A 86 -29.80 5.11 -4.14
N GLN A 87 -29.11 5.52 -3.08
CA GLN A 87 -29.72 6.02 -1.84
C GLN A 87 -30.49 7.33 -2.02
N ARG A 88 -30.02 8.22 -2.91
CA ARG A 88 -30.75 9.46 -3.24
C ARG A 88 -32.10 9.17 -3.88
N PHE A 89 -32.16 8.15 -4.74
CA PHE A 89 -33.41 7.72 -5.36
C PHE A 89 -34.28 6.88 -4.41
N ASN A 90 -33.67 6.09 -3.52
CA ASN A 90 -34.36 5.19 -2.61
C ASN A 90 -33.91 5.41 -1.15
N PRO A 91 -34.62 6.24 -0.36
CA PRO A 91 -34.24 6.51 1.03
C PRO A 91 -34.34 5.28 1.94
N ASP A 92 -35.13 4.27 1.54
CA ASP A 92 -35.25 2.98 2.23
C ASP A 92 -33.92 2.22 2.31
N LEU A 93 -33.04 2.39 1.32
CA LEU A 93 -31.72 1.75 1.30
C LEU A 93 -30.79 2.34 2.37
N VAL A 94 -30.95 3.62 2.70
CA VAL A 94 -30.19 4.28 3.77
C VAL A 94 -30.59 3.67 5.11
N ILE A 95 -31.90 3.60 5.38
CA ILE A 95 -32.43 3.01 6.62
C ILE A 95 -31.93 1.57 6.79
N LEU A 96 -31.93 0.77 5.71
CA LEU A 96 -31.48 -0.61 5.78
C LEU A 96 -29.96 -0.74 6.03
N ALA A 97 -29.15 0.15 5.44
CA ALA A 97 -27.70 0.18 5.67
C ALA A 97 -27.39 0.54 7.13
N ASP A 98 -28.02 1.59 7.66
CA ASP A 98 -27.87 2.04 9.04
C ASP A 98 -28.30 0.95 10.03
N PHE A 99 -29.40 0.27 9.71
CA PHE A 99 -29.91 -0.84 10.48
C PHE A 99 -28.96 -2.07 10.46
N ASN A 100 -28.37 -2.39 9.30
CA ASN A 100 -27.40 -3.48 9.18
C ASN A 100 -26.06 -3.16 9.87
N ALA A 101 -25.73 -1.89 10.06
CA ALA A 101 -24.57 -1.46 10.83
C ALA A 101 -24.75 -1.65 12.35
N MET A 102 -25.98 -1.92 12.82
CA MET A 102 -26.25 -2.16 14.24
C MET A 102 -25.76 -3.53 14.73
N PRO A 103 -25.46 -3.65 16.03
CA PRO A 103 -25.10 -4.93 16.64
C PRO A 103 -26.15 -6.04 16.37
N PRO A 104 -25.71 -7.30 16.22
CA PRO A 104 -26.55 -8.40 15.76
C PRO A 104 -27.72 -8.73 16.68
N HIS A 105 -27.59 -8.47 17.99
CA HIS A 105 -28.67 -8.71 18.94
C HIS A 105 -29.84 -7.71 18.81
N ILE A 106 -29.61 -6.54 18.20
CA ILE A 106 -30.64 -5.55 17.89
C ILE A 106 -31.16 -5.75 16.47
N SER A 107 -30.26 -5.97 15.51
CA SER A 107 -30.64 -6.03 14.09
C SER A 107 -31.32 -7.36 13.70
N LYS A 108 -30.98 -8.51 14.28
CA LYS A 108 -31.60 -9.80 13.90
C LYS A 108 -33.15 -9.84 13.98
N PRO A 109 -33.79 -9.51 15.12
CA PRO A 109 -35.25 -9.66 15.25
C PRO A 109 -36.02 -8.72 14.29
N LEU A 110 -35.49 -7.52 14.08
CA LEU A 110 -36.09 -6.55 13.17
C LEU A 110 -35.85 -6.93 11.70
N LEU A 111 -34.71 -7.55 11.36
CA LEU A 111 -34.41 -8.05 10.01
C LEU A 111 -35.34 -9.20 9.61
N GLU A 112 -35.67 -10.10 10.54
CA GLU A 112 -36.68 -11.14 10.32
C GLU A 112 -38.04 -10.54 9.97
N ARG A 113 -38.42 -9.46 10.65
CA ARG A 113 -39.66 -8.73 10.36
C ARG A 113 -39.62 -8.00 9.01
N ILE A 114 -38.49 -7.42 8.64
CA ILE A 114 -38.26 -6.83 7.30
C ILE A 114 -38.40 -7.91 6.22
N LYS A 115 -37.79 -9.10 6.42
CA LYS A 115 -37.92 -10.24 5.50
C LYS A 115 -39.37 -10.71 5.35
N TYR A 116 -40.12 -10.75 6.44
CA TYR A 116 -41.55 -11.06 6.40
C TYR A 116 -42.34 -10.06 5.53
N PHE A 117 -42.14 -8.75 5.73
CA PHE A 117 -42.77 -7.73 4.90
C PHE A 117 -42.36 -7.80 3.43
N HIS A 118 -41.12 -8.21 3.16
CA HIS A 118 -40.64 -8.45 1.80
C HIS A 118 -41.35 -9.66 1.17
N SER A 119 -41.52 -10.78 1.90
CA SER A 119 -42.23 -11.98 1.40
C SER A 119 -43.71 -11.74 1.09
N LEU A 120 -44.32 -10.73 1.72
CA LEU A 120 -45.71 -10.35 1.47
C LEU A 120 -45.91 -9.60 0.14
N GLY A 121 -44.83 -9.17 -0.54
CA GLY A 121 -44.90 -8.49 -1.84
C GLY A 121 -45.55 -7.09 -1.80
N ARG A 122 -45.73 -6.50 -0.61
CA ARG A 122 -46.37 -5.20 -0.43
C ARG A 122 -45.34 -4.08 -0.25
N ALA A 123 -44.77 -3.60 -1.35
CA ALA A 123 -43.72 -2.58 -1.35
C ALA A 123 -44.08 -1.30 -0.55
N LYS A 124 -45.33 -0.84 -0.62
CA LYS A 124 -45.79 0.34 0.14
C LYS A 124 -45.82 0.11 1.64
N ALA A 125 -46.27 -1.06 2.09
CA ALA A 125 -46.31 -1.41 3.51
C ALA A 125 -44.89 -1.61 4.07
N TYR A 126 -44.00 -2.17 3.25
CA TYR A 126 -42.58 -2.32 3.55
C TYR A 126 -41.91 -0.96 3.77
N SER A 127 -42.01 -0.05 2.80
CA SER A 127 -41.42 1.29 2.89
C SER A 127 -41.98 2.08 4.08
N ARG A 128 -43.30 1.97 4.31
CA ARG A 128 -43.96 2.56 5.48
C ARG A 128 -43.39 2.03 6.79
N TYR A 129 -43.21 0.72 6.93
CA TYR A 129 -42.62 0.13 8.13
C TYR A 129 -41.19 0.64 8.37
N LEU A 130 -40.36 0.69 7.33
CA LEU A 130 -39.00 1.24 7.42
C LEU A 130 -39.01 2.70 7.91
N CYS A 131 -39.87 3.54 7.32
CA CYS A 131 -39.91 4.96 7.62
C CYS A 131 -40.58 5.30 8.96
N GLU A 132 -41.69 4.64 9.30
CA GLU A 132 -42.49 4.98 10.50
C GLU A 132 -42.01 4.27 11.76
N THR A 133 -41.37 3.10 11.64
CA THR A 133 -40.96 2.32 12.83
C THR A 133 -39.46 2.26 12.99
N ILE A 134 -38.72 1.87 11.94
CA ILE A 134 -37.28 1.63 12.08
C ILE A 134 -36.52 2.94 12.21
N ARG A 135 -36.80 3.93 11.34
CA ARG A 135 -36.11 5.24 11.39
C ARG A 135 -36.20 5.90 12.78
N PRO A 136 -37.37 6.04 13.43
CA PRO A 136 -37.44 6.58 14.79
C PRO A 136 -36.68 5.74 15.82
N CYS A 137 -36.70 4.41 15.71
CA CYS A 137 -35.92 3.54 16.59
C CYS A 137 -34.41 3.78 16.46
N LEU A 138 -33.90 3.98 15.24
CA LEU A 138 -32.49 4.31 15.00
C LEU A 138 -32.14 5.67 15.63
N GLU A 139 -32.95 6.69 15.38
CA GLU A 139 -32.75 8.04 15.93
C GLU A 139 -32.77 8.04 17.48
N GLN A 140 -33.65 7.25 18.09
CA GLN A 140 -33.70 7.11 19.55
C GLN A 140 -32.44 6.44 20.10
N LEU A 141 -31.94 5.39 19.43
CA LEU A 141 -30.72 4.70 19.83
C LEU A 141 -29.48 5.60 19.71
N GLU A 142 -29.41 6.42 18.66
CA GLU A 142 -28.33 7.40 18.52
C GLU A 142 -28.36 8.45 19.65
N ARG A 143 -29.54 8.98 19.98
CA ARG A 143 -29.69 9.91 21.11
C ARG A 143 -29.28 9.28 22.45
N VAL A 144 -29.61 8.02 22.67
CA VAL A 144 -29.20 7.29 23.89
C VAL A 144 -27.69 7.05 23.90
N ARG A 145 -27.09 6.73 22.76
CA ARG A 145 -25.63 6.61 22.66
C ARG A 145 -24.94 7.95 22.99
N ASP A 146 -25.41 9.03 22.40
CA ASP A 146 -24.80 10.35 22.59
C ASP A 146 -24.96 10.88 24.03
N SER A 147 -26.00 10.45 24.74
CA SER A 147 -26.21 10.76 26.16
C SER A 147 -25.37 9.89 27.10
N GLN A 148 -25.17 8.61 26.75
CA GLN A 148 -24.32 7.70 27.52
C GLN A 148 -22.83 8.04 27.38
N VAL A 149 -22.41 8.53 26.21
CA VAL A 149 -21.02 8.86 25.95
C VAL A 149 -20.71 10.26 26.49
N SER A 150 -19.76 10.34 27.43
CA SER A 150 -19.30 11.61 27.99
C SER A 150 -18.75 12.52 26.89
N ALA A 151 -18.91 13.84 27.07
CA ALA A 151 -18.37 14.83 26.14
C ALA A 151 -16.84 14.67 25.95
N SER A 152 -16.11 14.26 27.00
CA SER A 152 -14.69 13.96 26.96
C SER A 152 -14.35 12.77 26.04
N PHE A 153 -15.11 11.68 26.12
CA PHE A 153 -14.90 10.52 25.24
C PHE A 153 -15.25 10.86 23.79
N ARG A 154 -16.34 11.60 23.56
CA ARG A 154 -16.70 12.09 22.21
C ARG A 154 -15.59 12.93 21.61
N PHE A 155 -14.97 13.81 22.39
CA PHE A 155 -13.83 14.60 21.96
C PHE A 155 -12.59 13.75 21.67
N MET A 156 -12.27 12.77 22.52
CA MET A 156 -11.12 11.88 22.27
C MET A 156 -11.30 10.97 21.06
N ALA A 157 -12.53 10.54 20.78
CA ALA A 157 -12.87 9.67 19.66
C ALA A 157 -13.15 10.44 18.35
N SER A 158 -13.30 11.76 18.40
CA SER A 158 -13.51 12.58 17.20
C SER A 158 -12.20 12.83 16.44
N HIS A 159 -12.33 13.19 15.17
CA HIS A 159 -11.19 13.62 14.34
C HIS A 159 -10.40 14.77 15.01
N ASP A 160 -11.11 15.69 15.68
CA ASP A 160 -10.50 16.80 16.43
C ASP A 160 -9.62 16.34 17.60
N GLY A 161 -9.95 15.20 18.21
CA GLY A 161 -9.13 14.55 19.24
C GLY A 161 -7.89 13.87 18.67
N LEU A 162 -8.00 13.26 17.47
CA LEU A 162 -6.90 12.58 16.79
C LEU A 162 -5.86 13.55 16.22
N GLU A 163 -6.27 14.69 15.68
CA GLU A 163 -5.37 15.79 15.30
C GLU A 163 -4.80 16.55 16.52
N GLY A 164 -5.38 16.33 17.70
CA GLY A 164 -5.15 17.10 18.92
C GLY A 164 -4.04 16.61 19.85
N SER A 165 -3.14 15.70 19.45
CA SER A 165 -2.04 15.22 20.33
C SER A 165 -0.94 16.26 20.65
N SER A 166 -1.20 17.54 20.37
CA SER A 166 -0.38 18.64 20.88
C SER A 166 -0.79 18.98 22.33
N PRO A 167 0.13 18.90 23.32
CA PRO A 167 -0.17 19.05 24.76
C PRO A 167 -0.94 20.32 25.15
N SER A 168 -0.91 21.35 24.31
CA SER A 168 -1.49 22.68 24.56
C SER A 168 -3.00 22.77 24.38
N ARG A 169 -3.66 21.84 23.68
CA ARG A 169 -5.11 21.91 23.41
C ARG A 169 -5.97 21.22 24.49
N TRP A 170 -5.43 20.19 25.14
CA TRP A 170 -6.07 19.50 26.28
C TRP A 170 -6.28 20.41 27.50
N CYS A 171 -5.33 21.29 27.80
CA CYS A 171 -5.47 22.27 28.87
C CYS A 171 -6.63 23.25 28.64
N LYS A 172 -6.89 23.64 27.38
CA LYS A 172 -8.01 24.54 27.03
C LYS A 172 -9.39 23.90 27.16
N PHE A 173 -9.52 22.61 26.87
CA PHE A 173 -10.79 21.89 27.03
C PHE A 173 -11.16 21.73 28.51
N ARG A 174 -10.18 21.45 29.38
CA ARG A 174 -10.41 21.33 30.83
C ARG A 174 -10.85 22.64 31.48
N SER A 175 -10.42 23.79 30.94
CA SER A 175 -10.81 25.13 31.41
C SER A 175 -12.17 25.63 30.86
N SER A 176 -12.83 24.88 29.98
CA SER A 176 -14.10 25.27 29.35
C SER A 176 -15.29 24.37 29.70
N LEU A 177 -15.10 23.39 30.59
CA LEU A 177 -16.19 22.63 31.18
C LEU A 177 -16.88 23.48 32.27
N PRO A 178 -18.22 23.66 32.24
CA PRO A 178 -18.93 24.28 33.34
C PRO A 178 -18.88 23.35 34.56
N VAL A 179 -18.65 23.96 35.74
CA VAL A 179 -18.72 23.31 37.07
C VAL A 179 -20.11 22.78 37.33
#